data_AF-A0A318K886-F1
#
_entry.id   AF-A0A318K886-F1
#
_cell.length_a   1.000
_cell.length_b   1.000
_cell.length_c   1.000
_cell.angle_alpha   90.00
_cell.angle_beta   90.00
_cell.angle_gamma   90.00
#
_symmetry.space_group_name_H-M   'P 1'
#
loop_
_entity.id
_entity.type
_entity.pdbx_description
1 polymer ?
#
loop_
_entity_poly.entity_id
_entity_poly.type
_entity_poly.pdbx_seq_one_letter_code
_entity_poly.pdbx_strand_id
1 'polypeptide(L)'
;MRPALRCLVWELDNTLWDGTVSDRTGGALRPPALRTLRLLSERGIWHAVASRGDREQTLDKLYRSGLYEMFSALEIGWGPKSSAIARIGLTLGLTLDTIGFIDDEPVERAEVLRALPKVRCYAARNVDVLPALPDFRPVVSTGPDPTPPVGFARVSAR
;
A
#
# COMPACT_ATOMS: atom_id res chain seq x y z
N MET A 1 5.22 12.29 20.02
CA MET A 1 5.46 10.98 19.36
C MET A 1 4.55 10.92 18.14
N ARG A 2 5.01 10.46 16.97
CA ARG A 2 4.15 10.35 15.77
C ARG A 2 3.12 9.21 15.96
N PRO A 3 1.91 9.28 15.38
CA PRO A 3 0.93 8.20 15.50
C PRO A 3 1.44 6.91 14.84
N ALA A 4 0.87 5.76 15.18
CA ALA A 4 1.10 4.54 14.40
C ALA A 4 0.56 4.73 12.97
N LEU A 5 1.18 4.06 12.00
CA LEU A 5 0.61 4.00 10.66
C LEU A 5 -0.66 3.16 10.69
N ARG A 6 -1.62 3.52 9.85
CA ARG A 6 -2.87 2.79 9.64
C ARG A 6 -3.00 2.28 8.21
N CYS A 7 -2.24 2.84 7.27
CA CYS A 7 -2.20 2.42 5.88
C CYS A 7 -0.79 2.49 5.31
N LEU A 8 -0.40 1.48 4.53
CA LEU A 8 0.76 1.53 3.65
C LEU A 8 0.28 1.61 2.19
N VAL A 9 0.63 2.71 1.53
CA VAL A 9 0.42 2.92 0.10
C VAL A 9 1.61 2.36 -0.67
N TRP A 10 1.33 1.58 -1.71
CA TRP A 10 2.32 0.87 -2.50
C TRP A 10 2.42 1.46 -3.91
N GLU A 11 3.64 1.74 -4.36
CA GLU A 11 3.99 1.47 -5.75
C GLU A 11 4.03 -0.06 -5.96
N LEU A 12 3.75 -0.48 -7.17
CA LEU A 12 3.70 -1.86 -7.62
C LEU A 12 4.95 -2.23 -8.43
N ASP A 13 5.30 -1.44 -9.45
CA ASP A 13 6.42 -1.72 -10.34
C ASP A 13 7.75 -1.65 -9.58
N ASN A 14 8.61 -2.67 -9.77
CA ASN A 14 9.84 -2.90 -9.01
C ASN A 14 9.69 -2.91 -7.47
N THR A 15 8.45 -2.97 -6.97
CA THR A 15 8.12 -2.87 -5.54
C THR A 15 7.38 -4.13 -5.07
N LEU A 16 6.18 -4.38 -5.59
CA LEU A 16 5.39 -5.59 -5.31
C LEU A 16 5.79 -6.77 -6.21
N TRP A 17 6.25 -6.46 -7.42
CA TRP A 17 6.76 -7.41 -8.41
C TRP A 17 8.00 -6.86 -9.08
N ASP A 18 8.74 -7.73 -9.78
CA ASP A 18 9.90 -7.32 -10.57
C ASP A 18 9.48 -6.74 -11.93
N GLY A 19 10.17 -5.70 -12.40
CA GLY A 19 9.90 -5.05 -13.67
C GLY A 19 8.65 -4.15 -13.66
N THR A 20 8.27 -3.71 -14.85
CA THR A 20 7.09 -2.86 -15.06
C THR A 20 5.90 -3.64 -15.57
N VAL A 21 4.68 -3.16 -15.32
CA VAL A 21 3.46 -3.79 -15.86
C VAL A 21 3.41 -3.75 -17.40
N SER A 22 4.03 -2.74 -18.01
CA SER A 22 4.12 -2.61 -19.47
C SER A 22 5.06 -3.62 -20.12
N ASP A 23 5.96 -4.23 -19.35
CA ASP A 23 6.84 -5.27 -19.87
C ASP A 23 6.04 -6.56 -20.07
N ARG A 24 6.17 -7.19 -21.25
CA ARG A 24 5.44 -8.44 -21.59
C ARG A 24 5.64 -9.58 -20.60
N THR A 25 6.74 -9.57 -19.84
CA THR A 25 7.02 -10.57 -18.82
C THR A 25 6.45 -10.20 -17.46
N GLY A 26 6.09 -8.92 -17.27
CA GLY A 26 5.41 -8.35 -16.10
C GLY A 26 5.84 -9.02 -14.82
N GLY A 27 7.15 -9.03 -14.53
CA GLY A 27 7.89 -9.99 -13.71
C GLY A 27 7.25 -10.52 -12.41
N ALA A 28 7.90 -11.54 -11.84
CA ALA A 28 7.35 -12.30 -10.73
C ALA A 28 7.03 -11.43 -9.51
N LEU A 29 6.01 -11.84 -8.75
CA LEU A 29 5.74 -11.25 -7.44
C LEU A 29 6.96 -11.42 -6.53
N ARG A 30 7.31 -10.37 -5.80
CA ARG A 30 8.46 -10.38 -4.91
C ARG A 30 8.07 -11.01 -3.57
N PRO A 31 8.65 -12.17 -3.19
CA PRO A 31 8.29 -12.84 -1.94
C PRO A 31 8.41 -11.98 -0.68
N PRO A 32 9.44 -11.11 -0.53
CA PRO A 32 9.51 -10.18 0.60
C PRO A 32 8.32 -9.22 0.68
N ALA A 33 7.87 -8.69 -0.46
CA ALA A 33 6.73 -7.77 -0.51
C ALA A 33 5.43 -8.48 -0.11
N LEU A 34 5.20 -9.70 -0.60
CA LEU A 34 4.03 -10.50 -0.21
C LEU A 34 4.00 -10.84 1.28
N ARG A 35 5.16 -11.18 1.86
CA ARG A 35 5.26 -11.43 3.31
C ARG A 35 4.94 -10.17 4.10
N THR A 36 5.52 -9.04 3.74
CA THR A 36 5.25 -7.75 4.41
C THR A 36 3.77 -7.37 4.31
N LEU A 37 3.18 -7.49 3.13
CA LEU A 37 1.77 -7.17 2.91
C LEU A 37 0.86 -8.03 3.80
N ARG A 38 1.11 -9.33 3.92
CA ARG A 38 0.37 -10.22 4.85
C ARG A 38 0.57 -9.86 6.32
N LEU A 39 1.82 -9.72 6.76
CA LEU A 39 2.16 -9.40 8.16
C LEU A 39 1.58 -8.06 8.62
N LEU A 40 1.52 -7.07 7.73
CA LEU A 40 0.92 -5.77 8.04
C LEU A 40 -0.61 -5.86 8.04
N SER A 41 -1.21 -6.65 7.15
CA SER A 41 -2.66 -6.92 7.17
C SER A 41 -3.11 -7.56 8.49
N GLU A 42 -2.35 -8.55 9.01
CA GLU A 42 -2.60 -9.20 10.32
C GLU A 42 -2.57 -8.21 11.50
N ARG A 43 -1.91 -7.06 11.33
CA ARG A 43 -1.81 -6.00 12.34
C ARG A 43 -2.89 -4.93 12.21
N GLY A 44 -3.83 -5.11 11.28
CA GLY A 44 -4.88 -4.15 10.98
C GLY A 44 -4.41 -2.95 10.16
N ILE A 45 -3.25 -3.04 9.49
CA ILE A 45 -2.77 -2.01 8.57
C ILE A 45 -3.44 -2.22 7.22
N TRP A 46 -4.08 -1.17 6.71
CA TRP A 46 -4.68 -1.19 5.38
C TRP A 46 -3.62 -1.04 4.30
N HIS A 47 -3.95 -1.51 3.10
CA HIS A 47 -3.11 -1.34 1.93
C HIS A 47 -3.85 -0.56 0.86
N ALA A 48 -3.13 0.31 0.16
CA ALA A 48 -3.65 1.01 -1.01
C ALA A 48 -2.56 1.09 -2.09
N VAL A 49 -2.95 1.41 -3.30
CA VAL A 49 -2.03 1.56 -4.44
C VAL A 49 -1.98 3.02 -4.87
N ALA A 50 -0.77 3.54 -5.02
CA ALA A 50 -0.48 4.72 -5.82
C ALA A 50 0.58 4.32 -6.85
N SER A 51 0.16 3.93 -8.06
CA SER A 51 1.05 3.45 -9.14
C SER A 51 0.93 4.33 -10.38
N ARG A 52 2.04 4.50 -11.12
CA ARG A 52 2.04 5.22 -12.39
C ARG A 52 2.02 4.20 -13.51
N GLY A 53 1.03 4.29 -14.39
CA GLY A 53 0.95 3.39 -15.52
C GLY A 53 -0.45 3.27 -16.09
N ASP A 54 -0.60 2.27 -16.96
CA ASP A 54 -1.88 1.92 -17.55
C ASP A 54 -2.78 1.21 -16.53
N ARG A 55 -3.99 1.75 -16.35
CA ARG A 55 -4.91 1.25 -15.32
C ARG A 55 -5.39 -0.16 -15.64
N GLU A 56 -5.73 -0.45 -16.88
CA GLU A 56 -6.29 -1.75 -17.26
C GLU A 56 -5.27 -2.87 -17.09
N GLN A 57 -4.05 -2.67 -17.59
CA GLN A 57 -2.96 -3.64 -17.43
C GLN A 57 -2.59 -3.87 -15.96
N THR A 58 -2.54 -2.80 -15.16
CA THR A 58 -2.23 -2.90 -13.73
C THR A 58 -3.31 -3.68 -12.98
N LEU A 59 -4.58 -3.41 -13.28
CA LEU A 59 -5.70 -4.15 -12.69
C LEU A 59 -5.68 -5.62 -13.10
N ASP A 60 -5.49 -5.94 -14.37
CA ASP A 60 -5.41 -7.33 -14.86
C ASP A 60 -4.31 -8.11 -14.11
N LYS A 61 -3.13 -7.50 -13.92
CA LYS A 61 -2.03 -8.12 -13.15
C LYS A 61 -2.39 -8.33 -11.67
N LEU A 62 -3.04 -7.35 -11.03
CA LEU A 62 -3.52 -7.49 -9.64
C LEU A 62 -4.57 -8.60 -9.49
N TYR A 63 -5.46 -8.76 -10.47
CA TYR A 63 -6.45 -9.84 -10.47
C TYR A 63 -5.79 -11.20 -10.67
N ARG A 64 -4.93 -11.35 -11.69
CA ARG A 64 -4.23 -12.62 -11.97
C ARG A 64 -3.30 -13.07 -10.85
N SER A 65 -2.76 -12.12 -10.09
CA SER A 65 -1.94 -12.41 -8.90
C SER A 65 -2.77 -12.71 -7.64
N GLY A 66 -4.09 -12.52 -7.68
CA GLY A 66 -4.96 -12.69 -6.52
C GLY A 66 -4.77 -11.65 -5.41
N LEU A 67 -4.17 -10.49 -5.74
CA LEU A 67 -3.83 -9.45 -4.76
C LEU A 67 -4.82 -8.28 -4.76
N TYR A 68 -5.70 -8.17 -5.75
CA TYR A 68 -6.65 -7.07 -5.88
C TYR A 68 -7.43 -6.81 -4.57
N GLU A 69 -8.01 -7.86 -3.99
CA GLU A 69 -8.83 -7.78 -2.76
C GLU A 69 -8.05 -7.41 -1.50
N MET A 70 -6.71 -7.35 -1.57
CA MET A 70 -5.88 -6.92 -0.45
C MET A 70 -5.78 -5.39 -0.34
N PHE A 71 -6.19 -4.64 -1.38
CA PHE A 71 -6.07 -3.19 -1.44
C PHE A 71 -7.42 -2.49 -1.24
N SER A 72 -7.50 -1.61 -0.25
CA SER A 72 -8.69 -0.84 0.11
C SER A 72 -8.93 0.38 -0.80
N ALA A 73 -7.92 0.83 -1.55
CA ALA A 73 -8.03 1.91 -2.53
C ALA A 73 -6.97 1.77 -3.63
N LEU A 74 -7.30 2.18 -4.85
CA LEU A 74 -6.43 2.05 -6.04
C LEU A 74 -6.39 3.35 -6.85
N GLU A 75 -5.28 4.07 -6.76
CA GLU A 75 -4.95 5.21 -7.61
C GLU A 75 -3.88 4.81 -8.62
N ILE A 76 -4.29 4.61 -9.87
CA ILE A 76 -3.40 4.19 -10.96
C ILE A 76 -3.56 5.17 -12.11
N GLY A 77 -2.48 5.84 -12.49
CA GLY A 77 -2.47 6.80 -13.60
C GLY A 77 -1.23 7.67 -13.63
N TRP A 78 -1.18 8.62 -14.57
CA TRP A 78 0.05 9.37 -14.89
C TRP A 78 0.29 10.64 -14.03
N GLY A 79 -0.61 10.95 -13.09
CA GLY A 79 -0.51 12.12 -12.23
C GLY A 79 0.51 11.97 -11.09
N PRO A 80 0.75 13.05 -10.32
CA PRO A 80 1.68 13.03 -9.19
C PRO A 80 1.26 12.03 -8.10
N LYS A 81 2.24 11.34 -7.51
CA LYS A 81 2.03 10.40 -6.39
C LYS A 81 1.43 11.07 -5.18
N SER A 82 1.89 12.27 -4.84
CA SER A 82 1.33 13.07 -3.75
C SER A 82 -0.18 13.29 -3.89
N SER A 83 -0.65 13.59 -5.11
CA SER A 83 -2.08 13.81 -5.37
C SER A 83 -2.88 12.52 -5.23
N ALA A 84 -2.34 11.38 -5.69
CA ALA A 84 -2.93 10.06 -5.47
C ALA A 84 -3.03 9.71 -3.99
N ILE A 85 -1.95 9.87 -3.22
CA ILE A 85 -1.92 9.59 -1.77
C ILE A 85 -2.89 10.48 -1.01
N ALA A 86 -3.02 11.76 -1.38
CA ALA A 86 -4.00 12.65 -0.78
C ALA A 86 -5.45 12.17 -1.01
N ARG A 87 -5.78 11.72 -2.23
CA ARG A 87 -7.09 11.13 -2.54
C ARG A 87 -7.33 9.84 -1.75
N ILE A 88 -6.34 8.95 -1.67
CA ILE A 88 -6.41 7.73 -0.86
C ILE A 88 -6.73 8.07 0.61
N GLY A 89 -6.05 9.07 1.18
CA GLY A 89 -6.31 9.52 2.54
C GLY A 89 -7.77 9.96 2.74
N LEU A 90 -8.31 10.74 1.80
CA LEU A 90 -9.71 11.15 1.83
C LEU A 90 -10.68 9.96 1.69
N THR A 91 -10.44 9.08 0.72
CA THR A 91 -11.27 7.88 0.47
C THR A 91 -11.33 6.96 1.69
N LEU A 92 -10.21 6.80 2.40
CA LEU A 92 -10.10 5.92 3.56
C LEU A 92 -10.43 6.62 4.89
N GLY A 93 -10.70 7.94 4.89
CA GLY A 93 -10.91 8.71 6.11
C GLY A 93 -9.68 8.74 7.03
N LEU A 94 -8.48 8.75 6.44
CA LEU A 94 -7.20 8.74 7.15
C LEU A 94 -6.50 10.10 7.08
N THR A 95 -5.86 10.48 8.19
CA THR A 95 -4.96 11.64 8.20
C THR A 95 -3.60 11.26 7.62
N LEU A 96 -2.97 12.19 6.90
CA LEU A 96 -1.70 11.94 6.18
C LEU A 96 -0.54 11.48 7.09
N ASP A 97 -0.55 11.83 8.37
CA ASP A 97 0.46 11.39 9.34
C ASP A 97 0.31 9.92 9.78
N THR A 98 -0.80 9.27 9.42
CA THR A 98 -1.05 7.83 9.60
C THR A 98 -0.81 7.01 8.32
N ILE A 99 -0.32 7.65 7.25
CA ILE A 99 -0.04 7.01 5.96
C ILE A 99 1.46 6.84 5.74
N GLY A 100 1.85 5.62 5.40
CA GLY A 100 3.16 5.30 4.82
C GLY A 100 3.07 5.15 3.30
N PHE A 101 4.16 5.40 2.60
CA PHE A 101 4.32 5.20 1.17
C PHE A 101 5.60 4.43 0.88
N ILE A 102 5.53 3.36 0.09
CA ILE A 102 6.69 2.59 -0.35
C ILE A 102 6.82 2.65 -1.87
N ASP A 103 8.01 3.00 -2.33
CA ASP A 103 8.34 3.12 -3.76
C ASP A 103 9.82 2.79 -3.96
N ASP A 104 10.17 2.20 -5.11
CA ASP A 104 11.55 1.93 -5.49
C ASP A 104 12.26 3.21 -5.95
N GLU A 105 11.54 4.10 -6.65
CA GLU A 105 12.11 5.29 -7.30
C GLU A 105 12.37 6.42 -6.29
N PRO A 106 13.63 6.82 -6.05
CA PRO A 106 13.95 7.92 -5.13
C PRO A 106 13.28 9.26 -5.49
N VAL A 107 13.09 9.54 -6.77
CA VAL A 107 12.47 10.81 -7.22
C VAL A 107 11.00 10.87 -6.81
N GLU A 108 10.25 9.78 -6.95
CA GLU A 108 8.84 9.72 -6.54
C GLU A 108 8.68 9.87 -5.02
N ARG A 109 9.55 9.24 -4.23
CA ARG A 109 9.56 9.45 -2.77
C ARG A 109 9.89 10.89 -2.39
N ALA A 110 10.83 11.53 -3.09
CA ALA A 110 11.18 12.93 -2.85
C ALA A 110 10.02 13.88 -3.21
N GLU A 111 9.30 13.59 -4.29
CA GLU A 111 8.08 14.33 -4.68
C GLU A 111 7.03 14.27 -3.57
N VAL A 112 6.72 13.08 -3.08
CA VAL A 112 5.73 12.87 -2.01
C VAL A 112 6.18 13.56 -0.72
N LEU A 113 7.44 13.42 -0.30
CA LEU A 113 7.94 14.06 0.92
C LEU A 113 7.87 15.59 0.84
N ARG A 114 8.12 16.18 -0.32
CA ARG A 114 8.04 17.63 -0.53
C ARG A 114 6.61 18.13 -0.48
N ALA A 115 5.68 17.42 -1.13
CA ALA A 115 4.29 17.83 -1.22
C ALA A 115 3.48 17.49 0.05
N LEU A 116 3.77 16.34 0.68
CA LEU A 116 3.08 15.80 1.85
C LEU A 116 4.08 15.43 2.98
N PRO A 117 4.69 16.40 3.68
CA PRO A 117 5.74 16.13 4.69
C PRO A 117 5.33 15.25 5.88
N LYS A 118 4.03 15.01 6.05
CA LYS A 118 3.47 14.13 7.08
C LYS A 118 3.50 12.65 6.70
N VAL A 119 3.51 12.34 5.40
CA VAL A 119 3.56 10.95 4.88
C VAL A 119 4.97 10.39 5.08
N ARG A 120 5.07 9.17 5.62
CA ARG A 120 6.35 8.50 5.81
C ARG A 120 6.70 7.72 4.55
N CYS A 121 7.85 8.00 3.95
CA CYS A 121 8.27 7.34 2.72
C CYS A 121 9.37 6.31 2.99
N TYR A 122 9.24 5.12 2.40
CA TYR A 122 10.17 4.00 2.54
C TYR A 122 10.68 3.56 1.17
N ALA A 123 11.96 3.21 1.08
CA ALA A 123 12.50 2.64 -0.16
C ALA A 123 12.08 1.16 -0.29
N ALA A 124 11.69 0.73 -1.48
CA ALA A 124 11.24 -0.64 -1.75
C ALA A 124 12.26 -1.72 -1.34
N ARG A 125 13.57 -1.43 -1.43
CA ARG A 125 14.64 -2.32 -0.95
C ARG A 125 14.56 -2.68 0.55
N ASN A 126 13.81 -1.90 1.35
CA ASN A 126 13.63 -2.13 2.79
C ASN A 126 12.27 -2.78 3.11
N VAL A 127 11.55 -3.31 2.11
CA VAL A 127 10.18 -3.84 2.29
C VAL A 127 10.09 -4.92 3.37
N ASP A 128 11.10 -5.77 3.49
CA ASP A 128 11.16 -6.90 4.42
C ASP A 128 11.34 -6.48 5.89
N VAL A 129 11.99 -5.33 6.13
CA VAL A 129 12.19 -4.81 7.48
C VAL A 129 11.05 -3.91 7.96
N LEU A 130 10.12 -3.51 7.09
CA LEU A 130 8.99 -2.64 7.47
C LEU A 130 8.18 -3.20 8.66
N PRO A 131 7.83 -4.50 8.72
CA PRO A 131 7.12 -5.04 9.88
C PRO A 131 7.91 -4.97 11.19
N ALA A 132 9.22 -4.74 11.18
CA ALA A 132 10.00 -4.57 12.39
C ALA A 132 10.03 -3.10 12.88
N LEU A 133 9.61 -2.14 12.04
CA LEU A 133 9.69 -0.73 12.39
C LEU A 133 8.60 -0.34 13.42
N PRO A 134 8.92 0.57 14.36
CA PRO A 134 7.94 1.08 15.33
C PRO A 134 6.71 1.73 14.71
N ASP A 135 6.82 2.19 13.47
CA ASP A 135 5.74 2.79 12.69
C ASP A 135 4.57 1.81 12.44
N PHE A 136 4.85 0.51 12.36
CA PHE A 136 3.91 -0.56 12.00
C PHE A 136 3.52 -1.45 13.18
N ARG A 137 3.52 -0.89 14.40
CA ARG A 137 3.01 -1.60 15.58
C ARG A 137 1.52 -1.94 15.39
N PRO A 138 1.03 -3.06 15.96
CA PRO A 138 -0.38 -3.41 15.87
C PRO A 138 -1.27 -2.27 16.31
N VAL A 139 -2.28 -1.95 15.50
CA VAL A 139 -3.31 -1.00 15.89
C VAL A 139 -4.23 -1.74 16.85
N VAL A 140 -4.03 -1.58 18.16
CA VAL A 140 -4.96 -2.08 19.17
C VAL A 140 -6.24 -1.26 19.04
N SER A 141 -7.23 -1.78 18.31
CA SER A 141 -8.56 -1.18 18.30
C SER A 141 -9.21 -1.44 19.65
N THR A 142 -9.46 -0.38 20.42
CA THR A 142 -10.27 -0.45 21.65
C THR A 142 -11.76 -0.20 21.38
N GLY A 143 -12.20 -0.25 20.12
CA GLY A 143 -13.60 -0.09 19.72
C GLY A 143 -14.17 -1.36 19.09
N PRO A 144 -15.52 -1.52 19.08
CA PRO A 144 -16.16 -2.63 18.40
C PRO A 144 -15.75 -2.66 16.92
N ASP A 145 -15.49 -3.86 16.41
CA ASP A 145 -15.14 -4.08 15.01
C ASP A 145 -16.14 -3.35 14.09
N PRO A 146 -15.68 -2.52 13.13
CA PRO A 146 -16.59 -1.94 12.17
C PRO A 146 -17.24 -3.08 11.39
N THR A 147 -18.58 -3.07 11.34
CA THR A 147 -19.36 -4.00 10.53
C THR A 147 -18.85 -3.93 9.10
N PRO A 148 -18.39 -5.04 8.50
CA PRO A 148 -17.95 -5.02 7.11
C PRO A 148 -19.11 -4.57 6.22
N PRO A 149 -18.86 -3.83 5.13
CA PRO A 149 -19.87 -3.63 4.10
C PRO A 149 -20.34 -5.00 3.60
N VAL A 150 -21.63 -5.07 3.25
CA VAL A 150 -22.29 -6.29 2.77
C VAL A 150 -21.46 -6.92 1.64
N GLY A 151 -20.89 -8.10 1.89
CA GLY A 151 -20.01 -8.80 0.93
C GLY A 151 -18.70 -9.34 1.54
N PHE A 152 -18.24 -8.81 2.67
CA PHE A 152 -17.06 -9.32 3.38
C PHE A 152 -17.46 -10.31 4.48
N ALA A 153 -17.54 -11.59 4.15
CA ALA A 153 -17.49 -12.63 5.17
C ALA A 153 -16.04 -12.72 5.68
N ARG A 154 -15.79 -12.35 6.95
CA ARG A 154 -14.55 -12.72 7.62
C ARG A 154 -14.47 -14.24 7.64
N VAL A 155 -13.64 -14.84 6.79
CA VAL A 155 -13.25 -16.23 6.97
C VAL A 155 -12.46 -16.29 8.27
N SER A 156 -13.10 -16.78 9.32
CA SER A 156 -12.40 -17.06 10.57
C SER A 156 -11.40 -18.16 10.31
N ALA A 157 -10.11 -17.85 10.43
CA ALA A 157 -9.07 -18.86 10.51
C ALA A 157 -9.31 -19.69 11.79
N ARG A 158 -9.52 -21.00 11.60
CA ARG A 158 -9.40 -21.99 12.67
C ARG A 158 -7.94 -22.38 12.84
#